data_AF-A0A4Z0GTC4-F1
#
_entry.id   AF-A0A4Z0GTC4-F1
#
_cell.length_a   1.000
_cell.length_b   1.000
_cell.length_c   1.000
_cell.angle_alpha   90.00
_cell.angle_beta   90.00
_cell.angle_gamma   90.00
#
_symmetry.space_group_name_H-M   'P 1'
#
loop_
_entity.id
_entity.type
_entity.pdbx_description
1 polymer ?
#
loop_
_entity_poly.entity_id
_entity_poly.type
_entity_poly.pdbx_seq_one_letter_code
_entity_poly.pdbx_strand_id
1 'polypeptide(L)'
;MNRTVKICRNENGSTLIVVLLVIAVFSVLGLTLIGVSLAHSQQTNQSTYQVQATNAAEMGLKAYDQKISEVLLGLNNNVPSSFNTFKATLDSDLPTSLDSNQGVNSMQDNPQYEVIIENESFINNEVQFLIKSTGMVQGVLRTITQNKVFNYTPPGYMGLSLPHMSGSLIHAGDLWCSGSQTYINGQLCTNDTTHQTVDLTSIKGLFINMPLTYPQNQPINGASTVEGSNVVQSEFDTPVNFNSQLNLKSSEDSIVFNDPVYVGGSINTGGTFKSVDFNKAVAINGDINAGQAANYHFKDNVYINGNLNISDGASVTFDRSVYIMNGNLNLHNTGSVYFGGNVHMQTSGQLNGTGSATFVGNLYINSDFNSSGNDLFEGYVFVNGSFNNSGQVTFDRTVYVQGNFFPKGKGTIANFTHGVVTAGGTASPSTNGNGKILIGPIQSGGNDSGSDPVTVTTINTNYQ
;
A
#
# COMPACT_ATOMS: atom_id res chain seq x y z
N MET A 1 95.53 -93.95 16.11
CA MET A 1 94.62 -93.28 17.07
C MET A 1 93.87 -92.18 16.32
N ASN A 2 92.60 -92.42 15.96
CA ASN A 2 91.75 -91.46 15.26
C ASN A 2 91.09 -90.53 16.27
N ARG A 3 91.29 -89.22 16.11
CA ARG A 3 90.74 -88.18 16.98
C ARG A 3 89.53 -87.55 16.29
N THR A 4 88.34 -87.94 16.69
CA THR A 4 87.07 -87.40 16.18
C THR A 4 86.80 -86.03 16.82
N VAL A 5 86.83 -84.97 16.03
CA VAL A 5 86.45 -83.61 16.46
C VAL A 5 84.92 -83.48 16.32
N LYS A 6 84.22 -83.34 17.45
CA LYS A 6 82.77 -83.14 17.50
C LYS A 6 82.48 -81.64 17.46
N ILE A 7 82.00 -81.15 16.32
CA ILE A 7 81.60 -79.75 16.14
C ILE A 7 80.18 -79.59 16.70
N CYS A 8 80.04 -78.95 17.86
CA CYS A 8 78.75 -78.55 18.40
C CYS A 8 78.22 -77.33 17.63
N ARG A 9 77.21 -77.50 16.77
CA ARG A 9 76.43 -76.40 16.20
C ARG A 9 75.41 -75.91 17.23
N ASN A 10 75.49 -74.63 17.58
CA ASN A 10 74.57 -73.97 18.51
C ASN A 10 73.38 -73.39 17.71
N GLU A 11 72.33 -74.20 17.51
CA GLU A 11 71.12 -73.81 16.74
C GLU A 11 70.04 -73.14 17.61
N ASN A 12 70.24 -73.04 18.93
CA ASN A 12 69.24 -72.48 19.86
C ASN A 12 69.28 -70.94 19.96
N GLY A 13 70.32 -70.28 19.44
CA GLY A 13 70.45 -68.82 19.48
C GLY A 13 69.66 -68.09 18.39
N SER A 14 69.43 -68.73 17.23
CA SER A 14 68.72 -68.12 16.10
C SER A 14 67.21 -68.02 16.33
N THR A 15 66.61 -68.97 17.06
CA THR A 15 65.18 -68.93 17.42
C THR A 15 64.82 -67.72 18.27
N LEU A 16 65.67 -67.37 19.24
CA LEU A 16 65.47 -66.19 20.08
C LEU A 16 65.48 -64.91 19.25
N ILE A 17 66.41 -64.79 18.31
CA ILE A 17 66.52 -63.63 17.41
C ILE A 17 65.26 -63.50 16.53
N VAL A 18 64.75 -64.61 15.98
CA VAL A 18 63.53 -64.60 15.18
C VAL A 18 62.32 -64.16 16.00
N VAL A 19 62.15 -64.67 17.22
CA VAL A 19 61.04 -64.27 18.11
C VAL A 19 61.15 -62.79 18.48
N LEU A 20 62.35 -62.29 18.80
CA LEU A 20 62.59 -60.88 19.11
C LEU A 20 62.30 -59.97 17.91
N LEU A 21 62.69 -60.40 16.71
CA LEU A 21 62.41 -59.68 15.47
C LEU A 21 60.90 -59.65 15.20
N VAL A 22 60.19 -60.76 15.38
CA VAL A 22 58.74 -60.83 15.22
C VAL A 22 58.03 -59.90 16.22
N ILE A 23 58.43 -59.91 17.49
CA ILE A 23 57.88 -59.00 18.52
C ILE A 23 58.16 -57.54 18.15
N ALA A 24 59.37 -57.22 17.67
CA ALA A 24 59.72 -55.87 17.25
C ALA A 24 58.86 -55.41 16.06
N VAL A 25 58.69 -56.25 15.04
CA VAL A 25 57.83 -55.96 13.87
C VAL A 25 56.39 -55.73 14.32
N PHE A 26 55.83 -56.59 15.18
CA PHE A 26 54.47 -56.41 15.70
C PHE A 26 54.33 -55.16 16.57
N SER A 27 55.35 -54.78 17.34
CA SER A 27 55.33 -53.57 18.18
C SER A 27 55.34 -52.30 17.32
N VAL A 28 56.14 -52.28 16.26
CA VAL A 28 56.16 -51.17 15.29
C VAL A 28 54.80 -51.05 14.60
N LEU A 29 54.24 -52.18 14.13
CA LEU A 29 52.89 -52.20 13.53
C LEU A 29 51.81 -51.73 14.52
N GLY A 30 51.87 -52.18 15.76
CA GLY A 30 50.94 -51.78 16.82
C GLY A 30 50.96 -50.26 17.09
N LEU A 31 52.15 -49.68 17.23
CA LEU A 31 52.30 -48.22 17.40
C LEU A 31 51.80 -47.43 16.19
N THR A 32 52.05 -47.91 14.96
CA THR A 32 51.52 -47.25 13.76
C THR A 32 49.99 -47.24 13.70
N LEU A 33 49.34 -48.34 14.10
CA LEU A 33 47.87 -48.43 14.15
C LEU A 33 47.27 -47.45 15.18
N ILE A 34 47.88 -47.35 16.36
CA ILE A 34 47.44 -46.40 17.40
C ILE A 34 47.60 -44.96 16.90
N GLY A 35 48.72 -44.64 16.25
CA GLY A 35 48.97 -43.32 15.67
C GLY A 35 47.92 -42.94 14.62
N VAL A 36 47.58 -43.85 13.71
CA VAL A 36 46.53 -43.64 12.70
C VAL A 36 45.15 -43.48 13.35
N SER A 37 44.84 -44.26 14.39
CA SER A 37 43.56 -44.17 15.10
C SER A 37 43.38 -42.83 15.82
N LEU A 38 44.43 -42.34 16.50
CA LEU A 38 44.40 -41.03 17.15
C LEU A 38 44.28 -39.88 16.14
N ALA A 39 45.01 -39.96 15.02
CA ALA A 39 44.91 -38.98 13.95
C ALA A 39 43.49 -38.95 13.35
N HIS A 40 42.88 -40.12 13.12
CA HIS A 40 41.52 -40.21 12.62
C HIS A 40 40.51 -39.64 13.63
N SER A 41 40.66 -39.96 14.93
CA SER A 41 39.79 -39.41 15.98
C SER A 41 39.86 -37.88 16.07
N GLN A 42 41.06 -37.29 15.96
CA GLN A 42 41.21 -35.83 15.92
C GLN A 42 40.57 -35.22 14.68
N GLN A 43 40.73 -35.85 13.51
CA GLN A 43 40.10 -35.42 12.27
C GLN A 43 38.57 -35.51 12.35
N THR A 44 38.03 -36.59 12.92
CA THR A 44 36.59 -36.75 13.16
C THR A 44 36.07 -35.67 14.09
N ASN A 45 36.75 -35.41 15.21
CA ASN A 45 36.34 -34.36 16.16
C ASN A 45 36.35 -32.98 15.52
N GLN A 46 37.41 -32.63 14.76
CA GLN A 46 37.43 -31.38 14.01
C GLN A 46 36.28 -31.28 13.01
N SER A 47 36.01 -32.36 12.27
CA SER A 47 34.88 -32.41 11.32
C SER A 47 33.54 -32.24 12.05
N THR A 48 33.35 -32.91 13.18
CA THR A 48 32.15 -32.79 14.02
C THR A 48 31.97 -31.36 14.52
N TYR A 49 33.02 -30.72 15.03
CA TYR A 49 32.94 -29.33 15.50
C TYR A 49 32.66 -28.35 14.36
N GLN A 50 33.24 -28.57 13.18
CA GLN A 50 32.93 -27.76 12.00
C GLN A 50 31.47 -27.91 11.59
N VAL A 51 30.93 -29.13 11.56
CA VAL A 51 29.51 -29.37 11.25
C VAL A 51 28.60 -28.74 12.29
N GLN A 52 28.93 -28.87 13.57
CA GLN A 52 28.15 -28.27 14.66
C GLN A 52 28.19 -26.73 14.61
N ALA A 53 29.34 -26.13 14.29
CA ALA A 53 29.47 -24.68 14.12
C ALA A 53 28.66 -24.18 12.91
N THR A 54 28.67 -24.89 11.79
CA THR A 54 27.80 -24.59 10.63
C THR A 54 26.33 -24.67 11.03
N ASN A 55 25.91 -25.73 11.72
CA ASN A 55 24.53 -25.87 12.20
C ASN A 55 24.14 -24.72 13.14
N ALA A 56 25.06 -24.25 14.00
CA ALA A 56 24.83 -23.11 14.86
C ALA A 56 24.61 -21.82 14.05
N ALA A 57 25.45 -21.57 13.05
CA ALA A 57 25.28 -20.43 12.13
C ALA A 57 23.94 -20.49 11.38
N GLU A 58 23.53 -21.67 10.90
CA GLU A 58 22.22 -21.85 10.24
C GLU A 58 21.04 -21.60 11.21
N MET A 59 21.17 -22.02 12.48
CA MET A 59 20.16 -21.75 13.50
C MET A 59 20.02 -20.24 13.76
N GLY A 60 21.14 -19.51 13.83
CA GLY A 60 21.11 -18.05 13.97
C GLY A 60 20.37 -17.38 12.81
N LEU A 61 20.66 -17.80 11.57
CA LEU A 61 19.99 -17.27 10.39
C LEU A 61 18.48 -17.55 10.40
N LYS A 62 18.07 -18.77 10.79
CA LYS A 62 16.64 -19.14 10.93
C LYS A 62 15.93 -18.33 12.00
N ALA A 63 16.57 -18.12 13.15
CA ALA A 63 16.01 -17.32 14.23
C ALA A 63 15.82 -15.86 13.79
N TYR A 64 16.76 -15.34 13.01
CA TYR A 64 16.67 -14.00 12.45
C TYR A 64 15.59 -13.89 11.35
N ASP A 65 15.46 -14.89 10.48
CA ASP A 65 14.39 -14.97 9.48
C ASP A 65 12.99 -15.00 10.11
N GLN A 66 12.86 -15.62 11.28
CA GLN A 66 11.62 -15.56 12.06
C GLN A 66 11.32 -14.12 12.51
N LYS A 67 12.33 -13.37 12.99
CA LYS A 67 12.16 -11.95 13.36
C LYS A 67 11.77 -11.09 12.17
N ILE A 68 12.38 -11.33 11.00
CA ILE A 68 11.96 -10.68 9.76
C ILE A 68 10.47 -10.95 9.49
N SER A 69 10.04 -12.21 9.61
CA SER A 69 8.64 -12.59 9.35
C SER A 69 7.66 -11.93 10.33
N GLU A 70 8.02 -11.80 11.61
CA GLU A 70 7.23 -11.09 12.63
C GLU A 70 7.05 -9.61 12.28
N VAL A 71 8.12 -8.92 11.86
CA VAL A 71 8.08 -7.51 11.46
C VAL A 71 7.30 -7.33 10.16
N LEU A 72 7.48 -8.21 9.17
CA LEU A 72 6.73 -8.16 7.91
C LEU A 72 5.23 -8.34 8.13
N LEU A 73 4.81 -9.24 9.02
CA LEU A 73 3.40 -9.38 9.41
C LEU A 73 2.85 -8.08 9.99
N GLY A 74 3.61 -7.40 10.84
CA GLY A 74 3.24 -6.09 11.39
C GLY A 74 3.07 -5.02 10.30
N LEU A 75 4.03 -4.94 9.38
CA LEU A 75 4.03 -4.02 8.24
C LEU A 75 2.88 -4.29 7.27
N ASN A 76 2.59 -5.55 6.97
CA ASN A 76 1.49 -5.91 6.07
C ASN A 76 0.12 -5.64 6.70
N ASN A 77 -0.01 -5.72 8.03
CA ASN A 77 -1.24 -5.36 8.73
C ASN A 77 -1.43 -3.84 8.86
N ASN A 78 -0.34 -3.06 8.88
CA ASN A 78 -0.36 -1.61 9.00
C ASN A 78 0.56 -0.99 7.96
N VAL A 79 0.13 -1.08 6.70
CA VAL A 79 0.96 -0.69 5.56
C VAL A 79 1.40 0.77 5.69
N PRO A 80 2.72 1.05 5.74
CA PRO A 80 3.21 2.41 5.74
C PRO A 80 2.69 3.18 4.51
N SER A 81 2.41 4.48 4.66
CA SER A 81 1.93 5.32 3.55
C SER A 81 3.04 5.79 2.61
N SER A 82 4.30 5.66 3.03
CA SER A 82 5.47 6.09 2.27
C SER A 82 6.66 5.17 2.50
N PHE A 83 7.60 5.16 1.55
CA PHE A 83 8.84 4.39 1.66
C PHE A 83 9.69 4.83 2.87
N ASN A 84 9.73 6.13 3.17
CA ASN A 84 10.48 6.65 4.32
C ASN A 84 9.91 6.15 5.66
N THR A 85 8.59 6.07 5.76
CA THR A 85 7.92 5.50 6.94
C THR A 85 8.19 4.00 7.04
N PHE A 86 8.10 3.26 5.93
CA PHE A 86 8.45 1.85 5.87
C PHE A 86 9.89 1.59 6.35
N LYS A 87 10.86 2.38 5.84
CA LYS A 87 12.25 2.29 6.25
C LYS A 87 12.41 2.55 7.75
N ALA A 88 11.82 3.62 8.26
CA ALA A 88 11.93 3.98 9.67
C ALA A 88 11.39 2.85 10.58
N THR A 89 10.31 2.19 10.17
CA THR A 89 9.76 1.03 10.88
C THR A 89 10.66 -0.20 10.77
N LEU A 90 11.25 -0.46 9.60
CA LEU A 90 12.22 -1.55 9.45
C LEU A 90 13.45 -1.34 10.35
N ASP A 91 13.97 -0.12 10.40
CA ASP A 91 15.12 0.25 11.24
C ASP A 91 14.80 0.15 12.74
N SER A 92 13.57 0.47 13.14
CA SER A 92 13.17 0.45 14.55
C SER A 92 12.84 -0.96 15.05
N ASP A 93 12.20 -1.77 14.22
CA ASP A 93 11.56 -3.01 14.64
C ASP A 93 12.44 -4.24 14.35
N LEU A 94 13.37 -4.14 13.40
CA LEU A 94 14.33 -5.21 13.13
C LEU A 94 15.60 -5.02 13.98
N PRO A 95 15.99 -6.00 14.82
CA PRO A 95 17.17 -5.87 15.66
C PRO A 95 18.45 -5.90 14.81
N THR A 96 19.38 -4.97 15.02
CA THR A 96 20.66 -4.92 14.28
C THR A 96 21.60 -6.08 14.59
N SER A 97 21.38 -6.77 15.72
CA SER A 97 22.06 -8.00 16.07
C SER A 97 21.16 -8.96 16.86
N LEU A 98 21.46 -10.26 16.76
CA LEU A 98 20.81 -11.32 17.54
C LEU A 98 21.88 -12.27 18.09
N ASP A 99 21.95 -12.38 19.42
CA ASP A 99 22.93 -13.22 20.11
C ASP A 99 22.23 -14.25 21.00
N SER A 100 22.59 -15.51 20.80
CA SER A 100 22.12 -16.64 21.61
C SER A 100 22.59 -16.61 23.08
N ASN A 101 23.57 -15.77 23.43
CA ASN A 101 24.14 -15.66 24.78
C ASN A 101 23.40 -14.70 25.71
N GLN A 102 22.41 -13.94 25.21
CA GLN A 102 21.60 -13.05 26.02
C GLN A 102 20.57 -13.83 26.84
N GLY A 103 21.00 -14.43 27.97
CA GLY A 103 20.08 -14.92 29.02
C GLY A 103 20.20 -16.38 29.46
N VAL A 104 21.13 -17.17 28.90
CA VAL A 104 21.38 -18.55 29.36
C VAL A 104 22.80 -18.63 29.90
N ASN A 105 22.93 -18.88 31.21
CA ASN A 105 24.21 -19.20 31.84
C ASN A 105 24.91 -20.27 30.99
N SER A 106 26.02 -19.87 30.36
CA SER A 106 26.76 -20.67 29.40
C SER A 106 27.15 -22.01 30.02
N MET A 107 26.37 -23.04 29.74
CA MET A 107 26.88 -24.40 29.88
C MET A 107 27.99 -24.51 28.84
N GLN A 108 29.22 -24.52 29.36
CA GLN A 108 30.44 -24.79 28.62
C GLN A 108 30.17 -25.94 27.65
N ASP A 109 30.45 -25.73 26.36
CA ASP A 109 30.33 -26.69 25.26
C ASP A 109 29.05 -26.65 24.38
N ASN A 110 28.09 -25.76 24.65
CA ASN A 110 26.91 -25.63 23.78
C ASN A 110 27.18 -24.81 22.50
N PRO A 111 26.54 -25.14 21.37
CA PRO A 111 26.60 -24.34 20.16
C PRO A 111 26.01 -22.95 20.38
N GLN A 112 26.76 -21.92 19.95
CA GLN A 112 26.36 -20.52 20.04
C GLN A 112 26.33 -19.91 18.64
N TYR A 113 25.49 -18.89 18.47
CA TYR A 113 25.46 -18.07 17.27
C TYR A 113 25.34 -16.57 17.59
N GLU A 114 25.86 -15.77 16.69
CA GLU A 114 25.72 -14.32 16.62
C GLU A 114 25.32 -13.92 15.20
N VAL A 115 24.27 -13.11 15.08
CA VAL A 115 23.80 -12.55 13.81
C VAL A 115 23.99 -11.04 13.83
N ILE A 116 24.53 -10.47 12.75
CA ILE A 116 24.78 -9.04 12.58
C ILE A 116 24.35 -8.62 11.17
N ILE A 117 23.75 -7.43 11.04
CA ILE A 117 23.57 -6.76 9.74
C ILE A 117 24.86 -5.98 9.43
N GLU A 118 25.62 -6.40 8.41
CA GLU A 118 26.92 -5.77 8.09
C GLU A 118 26.80 -4.59 7.12
N ASN A 119 25.86 -4.65 6.18
CA ASN A 119 25.65 -3.59 5.19
C ASN A 119 24.16 -3.39 4.93
N GLU A 120 23.80 -2.13 4.83
CA GLU A 120 22.51 -1.67 4.38
C GLU A 120 22.71 -0.77 3.16
N SER A 121 21.99 -1.05 2.07
CA SER A 121 22.00 -0.18 0.89
C SER A 121 20.59 0.09 0.39
N PHE A 122 20.43 1.27 -0.20
CA PHE A 122 19.15 1.79 -0.66
C PHE A 122 19.23 2.08 -2.15
N ILE A 123 18.37 1.42 -2.91
CA ILE A 123 18.24 1.68 -4.35
C ILE A 123 16.74 1.72 -4.62
N ASN A 124 16.22 2.92 -4.94
CA ASN A 124 14.78 3.13 -5.18
C ASN A 124 13.91 2.75 -3.96
N ASN A 125 12.86 1.93 -4.16
CA ASN A 125 11.97 1.40 -3.11
C ASN A 125 12.44 0.05 -2.55
N GLU A 126 13.74 -0.23 -2.63
CA GLU A 126 14.33 -1.46 -2.12
C GLU A 126 15.31 -1.16 -0.97
N VAL A 127 15.24 -1.98 0.07
CA VAL A 127 16.23 -2.02 1.16
C VAL A 127 16.96 -3.36 1.06
N GLN A 128 18.30 -3.33 1.01
CA GLN A 128 19.10 -4.55 0.94
C GLN A 128 19.94 -4.73 2.20
N PHE A 129 19.79 -5.88 2.86
CA PHE A 129 20.58 -6.27 4.03
C PHE A 129 21.54 -7.41 3.70
N LEU A 130 22.81 -7.24 4.07
CA LEU A 130 23.78 -8.33 4.19
C LEU A 130 23.77 -8.84 5.63
N ILE A 131 23.13 -9.98 5.84
CA ILE A 131 23.04 -10.63 7.15
C ILE A 131 24.21 -11.61 7.28
N LYS A 132 24.96 -11.52 8.37
CA LYS A 132 26.04 -12.43 8.71
C LYS A 132 25.72 -13.18 9.98
N SER A 133 25.66 -14.50 9.91
CA SER A 133 25.49 -15.39 11.05
C SER A 133 26.78 -16.17 11.30
N THR A 134 27.36 -16.02 12.49
CA THR A 134 28.58 -16.70 12.92
C THR A 134 28.24 -17.71 14.01
N GLY A 135 28.50 -18.99 13.76
CA GLY A 135 28.33 -20.07 14.72
C GLY A 135 29.65 -20.47 15.36
N MET A 136 29.65 -20.72 16.67
CA MET A 136 30.84 -21.12 17.43
C MET A 136 30.58 -22.42 18.20
N VAL A 137 31.48 -23.39 18.05
CA VAL A 137 31.51 -24.65 18.82
C VAL A 137 32.94 -25.01 19.14
N GLN A 138 33.29 -25.15 20.43
CA GLN A 138 34.64 -25.57 20.86
C GLN A 138 35.78 -24.73 20.24
N GLY A 139 35.56 -23.42 20.06
CA GLY A 139 36.51 -22.50 19.43
C GLY A 139 36.59 -22.58 17.89
N VAL A 140 35.84 -23.48 17.26
CA VAL A 140 35.67 -23.51 15.80
C VAL A 140 34.56 -22.53 15.41
N LEU A 141 34.89 -21.61 14.51
CA LEU A 141 33.96 -20.62 13.96
C LEU A 141 33.57 -20.97 12.53
N ARG A 142 32.28 -20.79 12.22
CA ARG A 142 31.75 -20.89 10.85
C ARG A 142 30.82 -19.72 10.60
N THR A 143 30.93 -19.16 9.40
CA THR A 143 30.17 -17.97 9.03
C THR A 143 29.33 -18.25 7.81
N ILE A 144 28.06 -17.85 7.88
CA ILE A 144 27.13 -17.87 6.76
C ILE A 144 26.70 -16.44 6.51
N THR A 145 26.76 -16.00 5.26
CA THR A 145 26.22 -14.69 4.86
C THR A 145 25.02 -14.86 3.94
N GLN A 146 24.03 -13.99 4.11
CA GLN A 146 22.80 -14.01 3.33
C GLN A 146 22.38 -12.59 2.94
N ASN A 147 22.09 -12.39 1.66
CA ASN A 147 21.55 -11.14 1.16
C ASN A 147 20.02 -11.21 1.12
N LYS A 148 19.37 -10.29 1.85
CA LYS A 148 17.92 -10.07 1.80
C LYS A 148 17.62 -8.76 1.10
N VAL A 149 16.63 -8.80 0.20
CA VAL A 149 16.09 -7.62 -0.47
C VAL A 149 14.65 -7.47 -0.04
N PHE A 150 14.34 -6.33 0.57
CA PHE A 150 13.00 -5.92 0.97
C PHE A 150 12.48 -4.97 -0.10
N ASN A 151 11.42 -5.37 -0.79
CA ASN A 151 10.77 -4.54 -1.79
C ASN A 151 9.52 -3.93 -1.18
N TYR A 152 9.46 -2.60 -1.15
CA TYR A 152 8.29 -1.88 -0.71
C TYR A 152 7.44 -1.44 -1.91
N THR A 153 6.20 -1.88 -1.89
CA THR A 153 5.13 -1.47 -2.79
C THR A 153 4.13 -0.63 -1.97
N PRO A 154 4.01 0.68 -2.25
CA PRO A 154 3.02 1.50 -1.59
C PRO A 154 1.61 0.90 -1.76
N PRO A 155 0.73 0.98 -0.76
CA PRO A 155 -0.66 0.58 -0.96
C PRO A 155 -1.29 1.47 -2.04
N GLY A 156 -2.10 0.86 -2.92
CA GLY A 156 -2.83 1.59 -3.97
C GLY A 156 -3.53 2.83 -3.42
N TYR A 157 -3.53 3.93 -4.18
CA TYR A 157 -3.94 5.24 -3.68
C TYR A 157 -5.37 5.19 -3.14
N MET A 158 -5.53 5.46 -1.84
CA MET A 158 -6.82 5.45 -1.13
C MET A 158 -7.62 4.14 -1.28
N GLY A 159 -6.91 3.00 -1.35
CA GLY A 159 -7.50 1.66 -1.39
C GLY A 159 -7.88 1.17 -2.79
N LEU A 160 -7.50 1.90 -3.85
CA LEU A 160 -7.64 1.43 -5.23
C LEU A 160 -6.29 1.06 -5.83
N SER A 161 -6.25 -0.13 -6.42
CA SER A 161 -5.10 -0.65 -7.15
C SER A 161 -5.48 -0.99 -8.58
N LEU A 162 -5.08 -0.18 -9.56
CA LEU A 162 -5.46 -0.23 -10.97
C LEU A 162 -4.33 -0.74 -11.89
N PRO A 163 -4.63 -1.52 -12.94
CA PRO A 163 -3.61 -2.02 -13.84
C PRO A 163 -2.89 -0.87 -14.57
N HIS A 164 -1.57 -0.99 -14.72
CA HIS A 164 -0.79 -0.06 -15.52
C HIS A 164 -1.12 -0.18 -17.01
N MET A 165 -1.30 0.96 -17.68
CA MET A 165 -1.43 1.05 -19.12
C MET A 165 -0.45 2.08 -19.66
N SER A 166 0.25 1.74 -20.74
CA SER A 166 1.18 2.67 -21.40
C SER A 166 0.43 3.54 -22.41
N GLY A 167 0.58 4.86 -22.31
CA GLY A 167 -0.03 5.82 -23.24
C GLY A 167 -0.23 7.17 -22.59
N SER A 168 -0.89 8.11 -23.28
CA SER A 168 -1.33 9.39 -22.69
C SER A 168 -2.83 9.54 -22.81
N LEU A 169 -3.35 9.30 -24.02
CA LEU A 169 -4.76 9.09 -24.29
C LEU A 169 -4.91 7.71 -24.92
N ILE A 170 -5.58 6.79 -24.23
CA ILE A 170 -5.98 5.49 -24.78
C ILE A 170 -7.48 5.60 -25.05
N HIS A 171 -7.89 5.45 -26.31
CA HIS A 171 -9.26 5.66 -26.73
C HIS A 171 -9.74 4.56 -27.68
N ALA A 172 -10.98 4.15 -27.50
CA ALA A 172 -11.68 3.29 -28.44
C ALA A 172 -12.44 4.14 -29.48
N GLY A 173 -12.16 3.98 -30.77
CA GLY A 173 -12.90 4.67 -31.83
C GLY A 173 -12.25 5.97 -32.28
N ASP A 174 -13.06 6.96 -32.60
CA ASP A 174 -12.63 8.13 -33.36
C ASP A 174 -12.17 9.29 -32.45
N LEU A 175 -10.98 9.81 -32.75
CA LEU A 175 -10.39 10.98 -32.10
C LEU A 175 -10.48 12.22 -33.01
N TRP A 176 -11.31 13.19 -32.62
CA TRP A 176 -11.44 14.48 -33.32
C TRP A 176 -11.04 15.65 -32.43
N CYS A 177 -9.81 16.11 -32.61
CA CYS A 177 -9.31 17.29 -31.93
C CYS A 177 -9.66 18.57 -32.70
N SER A 178 -10.31 19.50 -32.02
CA SER A 178 -10.66 20.81 -32.58
C SER A 178 -10.03 21.95 -31.77
N GLY A 179 -9.61 23.00 -32.47
CA GLY A 179 -8.84 24.11 -31.91
C GLY A 179 -7.32 23.86 -31.92
N SER A 180 -6.55 24.88 -31.57
CA SER A 180 -5.08 24.89 -31.73
C SER A 180 -4.31 24.63 -30.43
N GLN A 181 -4.98 24.32 -29.32
CA GLN A 181 -4.35 24.23 -27.99
C GLN A 181 -4.70 22.95 -27.21
N THR A 182 -4.92 21.85 -27.92
CA THR A 182 -5.03 20.51 -27.32
C THR A 182 -3.69 19.79 -27.46
N TYR A 183 -3.06 19.43 -26.35
CA TYR A 183 -1.77 18.76 -26.33
C TYR A 183 -1.88 17.38 -25.69
N ILE A 184 -1.36 16.36 -26.37
CA ILE A 184 -1.23 14.99 -25.86
C ILE A 184 0.27 14.68 -25.80
N ASN A 185 0.77 14.37 -24.61
CA ASN A 185 2.18 14.16 -24.31
C ASN A 185 3.09 15.31 -24.80
N GLY A 186 2.63 16.55 -24.64
CA GLY A 186 3.34 17.75 -25.10
C GLY A 186 3.29 18.01 -26.61
N GLN A 187 2.70 17.12 -27.40
CA GLN A 187 2.51 17.29 -28.84
C GLN A 187 1.10 17.80 -29.16
N LEU A 188 0.97 18.61 -30.22
CA LEU A 188 -0.35 19.06 -30.66
C LEU A 188 -1.18 17.85 -31.09
N CYS A 189 -2.42 17.76 -30.61
CA CYS A 189 -3.30 16.67 -30.98
C CYS A 189 -3.62 16.71 -32.47
N THR A 190 -3.53 15.55 -33.12
CA THR A 190 -3.98 15.32 -34.50
C THR A 190 -5.18 14.38 -34.49
N ASN A 191 -6.05 14.52 -35.49
CA ASN A 191 -7.17 13.58 -35.65
C ASN A 191 -6.62 12.19 -35.98
N ASP A 192 -7.21 11.17 -35.37
CA ASP A 192 -6.85 9.77 -35.57
C ASP A 192 -8.11 8.91 -35.51
N THR A 193 -8.09 7.78 -36.20
CA THR A 193 -9.17 6.80 -36.22
C THR A 193 -8.61 5.47 -35.74
N THR A 194 -8.45 5.31 -34.43
CA THR A 194 -7.92 4.09 -33.81
C THR A 194 -9.06 3.16 -33.41
N HIS A 195 -9.15 2.01 -34.06
CA HIS A 195 -10.20 1.01 -33.77
C HIS A 195 -9.77 0.03 -32.66
N GLN A 196 -9.06 0.50 -31.64
CA GLN A 196 -8.65 -0.36 -30.53
C GLN A 196 -9.83 -0.57 -29.58
N THR A 197 -10.09 -1.83 -29.20
CA THR A 197 -11.07 -2.13 -28.16
C THR A 197 -10.45 -1.85 -26.79
N VAL A 198 -11.12 -1.01 -26.00
CA VAL A 198 -10.76 -0.74 -24.60
C VAL A 198 -11.85 -1.34 -23.71
N ASP A 199 -11.49 -2.27 -22.83
CA ASP A 199 -12.40 -2.85 -21.83
C ASP A 199 -12.06 -2.32 -20.43
N LEU A 200 -13.01 -1.61 -19.83
CA LEU A 200 -12.89 -1.02 -18.50
C LEU A 200 -13.69 -1.77 -17.43
N THR A 201 -14.24 -2.95 -17.75
CA THR A 201 -15.13 -3.70 -16.85
C THR A 201 -14.45 -4.08 -15.53
N SER A 202 -13.20 -4.56 -15.58
CA SER A 202 -12.43 -4.91 -14.37
C SER A 202 -12.12 -3.68 -13.52
N ILE A 203 -11.71 -2.58 -14.16
CA ILE A 203 -11.42 -1.30 -13.52
C ILE A 203 -12.68 -0.75 -12.83
N LYS A 204 -13.82 -0.76 -13.52
CA LYS A 204 -15.13 -0.39 -12.95
C LYS A 204 -15.43 -1.17 -11.67
N GLY A 205 -15.19 -2.48 -11.68
CA GLY A 205 -15.39 -3.35 -10.53
C GLY A 205 -14.58 -2.90 -9.30
N LEU A 206 -13.35 -2.41 -9.49
CA LEU A 206 -12.52 -1.91 -8.40
C LEU A 206 -13.10 -0.64 -7.78
N PHE A 207 -13.58 0.31 -8.61
CA PHE A 207 -14.23 1.53 -8.13
C PHE A 207 -15.55 1.25 -7.39
N ILE A 208 -16.36 0.29 -7.87
CA ILE A 208 -17.59 -0.11 -7.19
C ILE A 208 -17.31 -0.69 -5.80
N ASN A 209 -16.20 -1.44 -5.68
CA ASN A 209 -15.81 -2.14 -4.46
C ASN A 209 -14.86 -1.33 -3.56
N MET A 210 -14.68 -0.03 -3.79
CA MET A 210 -13.90 0.81 -2.89
C MET A 210 -14.43 0.69 -1.45
N PRO A 211 -13.54 0.69 -0.44
CA PRO A 211 -13.95 0.53 0.94
C PRO A 211 -14.87 1.69 1.38
N LEU A 212 -16.15 1.37 1.54
CA LEU A 212 -17.22 2.25 2.00
C LEU A 212 -18.01 1.49 3.07
N THR A 213 -18.08 2.01 4.30
CA THR A 213 -18.77 1.32 5.41
C THR A 213 -20.12 1.97 5.69
N TYR A 214 -21.17 1.53 4.99
CA TYR A 214 -22.54 2.02 5.20
C TYR A 214 -22.95 1.82 6.66
N PRO A 215 -23.55 2.83 7.34
CA PRO A 215 -23.91 2.70 8.73
C PRO A 215 -25.12 1.76 8.78
N GLN A 216 -24.91 0.58 9.35
CA GLN A 216 -25.98 -0.40 9.52
C GLN A 216 -27.07 0.16 10.45
N ASN A 217 -28.33 -0.24 10.23
CA ASN A 217 -29.50 0.17 11.03
C ASN A 217 -29.85 1.66 10.90
N GLN A 218 -30.37 2.08 9.75
CA GLN A 218 -31.00 3.40 9.56
C GLN A 218 -32.53 3.25 9.50
N PRO A 219 -33.33 3.98 10.30
CA PRO A 219 -32.95 4.90 11.39
C PRO A 219 -32.14 4.21 12.50
N ILE A 220 -31.33 4.96 13.24
CA ILE A 220 -30.42 4.44 14.26
C ILE A 220 -31.23 3.82 15.41
N ASN A 221 -31.00 2.53 15.68
CA ASN A 221 -31.69 1.82 16.76
C ASN A 221 -31.25 2.36 18.13
N GLY A 222 -32.21 2.70 19.00
CA GLY A 222 -31.95 3.23 20.34
C GLY A 222 -31.55 4.71 20.40
N ALA A 223 -31.53 5.42 19.26
CA ALA A 223 -31.28 6.86 19.21
C ALA A 223 -32.47 7.69 19.68
N SER A 224 -32.20 8.90 20.15
CA SER A 224 -33.24 9.88 20.48
C SER A 224 -33.95 10.36 19.21
N THR A 225 -35.28 10.45 19.23
CA THR A 225 -36.04 10.94 18.07
C THR A 225 -36.41 12.41 18.25
N VAL A 226 -36.08 13.23 17.26
CA VAL A 226 -36.52 14.62 17.17
C VAL A 226 -37.66 14.71 16.14
N GLU A 227 -38.86 15.03 16.64
CA GLU A 227 -40.07 15.18 15.83
C GLU A 227 -40.22 16.62 15.30
N GLY A 228 -40.59 16.76 14.03
CA GLY A 228 -40.82 18.06 13.37
C GLY A 228 -39.57 18.80 12.91
N SER A 229 -39.78 19.94 12.23
CA SER A 229 -38.73 20.82 11.69
C SER A 229 -38.11 21.68 12.80
N ASN A 230 -37.37 21.07 13.71
CA ASN A 230 -36.84 21.79 14.88
C ASN A 230 -35.52 22.50 14.61
N VAL A 231 -35.41 23.67 15.24
CA VAL A 231 -34.21 24.52 15.28
C VAL A 231 -33.31 23.99 16.39
N VAL A 232 -32.16 23.42 16.02
CA VAL A 232 -31.15 22.94 16.96
C VAL A 232 -30.30 24.11 17.46
N GLN A 233 -30.02 24.19 18.76
CA GLN A 233 -29.36 25.35 19.36
C GLN A 233 -27.93 25.19 19.91
N SER A 234 -27.32 24.00 20.00
CA SER A 234 -25.84 23.97 20.12
C SER A 234 -25.20 22.58 19.98
N GLU A 235 -25.69 21.54 20.66
CA GLU A 235 -24.93 20.28 20.77
C GLU A 235 -25.80 19.04 20.98
N PHE A 236 -25.39 17.90 20.42
CA PHE A 236 -25.95 16.56 20.67
C PHE A 236 -24.86 15.54 20.99
N ASP A 237 -24.92 14.99 22.20
CA ASP A 237 -23.95 14.01 22.75
C ASP A 237 -24.43 12.56 22.71
N THR A 238 -25.53 12.29 22.01
CA THR A 238 -26.08 10.94 21.87
C THR A 238 -26.59 10.75 20.44
N PRO A 239 -26.69 9.51 19.93
CA PRO A 239 -27.22 9.26 18.61
C PRO A 239 -28.63 9.85 18.45
N VAL A 240 -28.90 10.45 17.30
CA VAL A 240 -30.16 11.17 17.05
C VAL A 240 -30.76 10.84 15.69
N ASN A 241 -32.08 10.61 15.68
CA ASN A 241 -32.90 10.45 14.49
C ASN A 241 -33.80 11.68 14.32
N PHE A 242 -33.65 12.39 13.21
CA PHE A 242 -34.62 13.38 12.75
C PHE A 242 -35.61 12.69 11.81
N ASN A 243 -36.88 12.54 12.20
CA ASN A 243 -37.87 11.82 11.37
C ASN A 243 -38.25 12.55 10.08
N SER A 244 -37.91 13.84 9.97
CA SER A 244 -38.20 14.69 8.80
C SER A 244 -36.94 15.47 8.37
N GLN A 245 -37.04 16.78 8.19
CA GLN A 245 -35.93 17.64 7.80
C GLN A 245 -35.17 18.18 9.02
N LEU A 246 -33.85 18.35 8.88
CA LEU A 246 -33.02 19.12 9.82
C LEU A 246 -32.90 20.56 9.30
N ASN A 247 -33.64 21.48 9.90
CA ASN A 247 -33.64 22.89 9.52
C ASN A 247 -32.81 23.70 10.52
N LEU A 248 -31.64 24.15 10.09
CA LEU A 248 -30.73 24.95 10.90
C LEU A 248 -31.09 26.44 10.74
N LYS A 249 -31.24 27.19 11.84
CA LYS A 249 -31.40 28.66 11.80
C LYS A 249 -30.13 29.37 12.25
N SER A 250 -29.80 30.48 11.61
CA SER A 250 -28.57 31.26 11.88
C SER A 250 -28.22 31.34 13.36
N SER A 251 -26.95 31.10 13.66
CA SER A 251 -26.37 31.16 15.00
C SER A 251 -24.96 31.74 14.92
N GLU A 252 -24.56 32.52 15.91
CA GLU A 252 -23.15 32.95 16.06
C GLU A 252 -22.27 31.79 16.56
N ASP A 253 -22.88 30.76 17.13
CA ASP A 253 -22.21 29.59 17.69
C ASP A 253 -22.14 28.42 16.70
N SER A 254 -21.20 27.52 16.95
CA SER A 254 -21.11 26.24 16.24
C SER A 254 -22.22 25.28 16.72
N ILE A 255 -22.73 24.47 15.80
CA ILE A 255 -23.62 23.34 16.12
C ILE A 255 -22.80 22.05 16.02
N VAL A 256 -22.77 21.24 17.06
CA VAL A 256 -21.94 20.02 17.12
C VAL A 256 -22.78 18.77 17.36
N PHE A 257 -22.56 17.74 16.56
CA PHE A 257 -23.12 16.40 16.74
C PHE A 257 -21.96 15.45 17.04
N ASN A 258 -21.85 15.01 18.30
CA ASN A 258 -20.76 14.15 18.77
C ASN A 258 -20.99 12.66 18.46
N ASP A 259 -22.23 12.29 18.15
CA ASP A 259 -22.64 10.92 17.86
C ASP A 259 -23.36 10.77 16.50
N PRO A 260 -23.60 9.54 16.02
CA PRO A 260 -24.21 9.31 14.72
C PRO A 260 -25.57 10.00 14.53
N VAL A 261 -25.79 10.51 13.32
CA VAL A 261 -27.01 11.26 12.98
C VAL A 261 -27.73 10.60 11.80
N TYR A 262 -29.04 10.42 11.95
CA TYR A 262 -29.94 10.09 10.84
C TYR A 262 -30.89 11.26 10.58
N VAL A 263 -31.08 11.60 9.31
CA VAL A 263 -32.07 12.58 8.84
C VAL A 263 -33.00 11.91 7.84
N GLY A 264 -34.29 11.83 8.16
CA GLY A 264 -35.31 11.19 7.34
C GLY A 264 -35.67 11.95 6.06
N GLY A 265 -35.30 13.24 5.99
CA GLY A 265 -35.41 14.12 4.83
C GLY A 265 -34.13 14.92 4.60
N SER A 266 -34.25 16.19 4.21
CA SER A 266 -33.09 17.04 3.87
C SER A 266 -32.50 17.77 5.08
N ILE A 267 -31.21 18.09 5.00
CA ILE A 267 -30.55 19.10 5.84
C ILE A 267 -30.63 20.44 5.11
N ASN A 268 -31.25 21.46 5.72
CA ASN A 268 -31.39 22.78 5.13
C ASN A 268 -30.74 23.85 6.01
N THR A 269 -29.94 24.70 5.38
CA THR A 269 -29.46 25.93 6.02
C THR A 269 -30.45 27.08 5.83
N GLY A 270 -30.88 27.66 6.95
CA GLY A 270 -31.73 28.85 7.00
C GLY A 270 -30.98 30.15 7.32
N GLY A 271 -29.64 30.16 7.35
CA GLY A 271 -28.84 31.36 7.64
C GLY A 271 -27.34 31.07 7.80
N THR A 272 -26.60 32.04 8.36
CA THR A 272 -25.14 31.96 8.61
C THR A 272 -24.82 31.30 9.94
N PHE A 273 -23.74 30.52 9.98
CA PHE A 273 -23.23 29.84 11.18
C PHE A 273 -21.71 29.92 11.23
N LYS A 274 -21.13 29.82 12.42
CA LYS A 274 -19.68 29.60 12.55
C LYS A 274 -19.28 28.26 11.93
N SER A 275 -19.89 27.17 12.38
CA SER A 275 -19.75 25.83 11.81
C SER A 275 -20.90 24.90 12.21
N VAL A 276 -21.12 23.86 11.43
CA VAL A 276 -21.97 22.71 11.75
C VAL A 276 -21.11 21.46 11.63
N ASP A 277 -20.75 20.88 12.78
CA ASP A 277 -19.78 19.79 12.89
C ASP A 277 -20.49 18.46 13.19
N PHE A 278 -20.28 17.47 12.34
CA PHE A 278 -20.69 16.09 12.56
C PHE A 278 -19.46 15.22 12.81
N ASN A 279 -19.25 14.80 14.05
CA ASN A 279 -18.05 14.08 14.47
C ASN A 279 -18.12 12.57 14.19
N LYS A 280 -19.30 12.04 13.83
CA LYS A 280 -19.57 10.62 13.53
C LYS A 280 -20.41 10.48 12.27
N ALA A 281 -20.63 9.24 11.85
CA ALA A 281 -21.31 8.92 10.60
C ALA A 281 -22.70 9.58 10.50
N VAL A 282 -23.03 10.08 9.30
CA VAL A 282 -24.29 10.77 9.02
C VAL A 282 -25.01 10.09 7.86
N ALA A 283 -26.29 9.77 8.04
CA ALA A 283 -27.14 9.25 6.99
C ALA A 283 -28.34 10.17 6.74
N ILE A 284 -28.56 10.52 5.48
CA ILE A 284 -29.53 11.54 5.07
C ILE A 284 -30.39 10.96 3.97
N ASN A 285 -31.70 10.85 4.23
CA ASN A 285 -32.68 10.36 3.29
C ASN A 285 -33.33 11.51 2.47
N GLY A 286 -32.47 12.40 1.97
CA GLY A 286 -32.85 13.60 1.24
C GLY A 286 -31.62 14.37 0.79
N ASP A 287 -31.78 15.68 0.59
CA ASP A 287 -30.70 16.55 0.11
C ASP A 287 -29.88 17.14 1.28
N ILE A 288 -28.64 17.53 0.99
CA ILE A 288 -27.93 18.55 1.78
C ILE A 288 -28.03 19.87 1.01
N ASN A 289 -28.68 20.87 1.60
CA ASN A 289 -28.82 22.20 1.04
C ASN A 289 -28.00 23.20 1.88
N ALA A 290 -26.73 23.38 1.47
CA ALA A 290 -25.78 24.31 2.07
C ALA A 290 -25.76 25.63 1.26
N GLY A 291 -26.21 26.72 1.87
CA GLY A 291 -26.20 28.06 1.27
C GLY A 291 -25.82 29.14 2.26
N GLN A 292 -25.85 30.41 1.84
CA GLN A 292 -25.68 31.58 2.71
C GLN A 292 -24.40 31.55 3.57
N ALA A 293 -23.26 31.23 2.95
CA ALA A 293 -21.96 31.11 3.63
C ALA A 293 -21.92 30.15 4.83
N ALA A 294 -22.77 29.10 4.83
CA ALA A 294 -22.72 28.06 5.83
C ALA A 294 -21.45 27.21 5.73
N ASN A 295 -20.89 26.80 6.89
CA ASN A 295 -19.72 25.93 6.97
C ASN A 295 -20.12 24.59 7.60
N TYR A 296 -20.10 23.51 6.83
CA TYR A 296 -20.39 22.15 7.32
C TYR A 296 -19.14 21.29 7.31
N HIS A 297 -18.86 20.63 8.43
CA HIS A 297 -17.74 19.70 8.56
C HIS A 297 -18.24 18.31 8.97
N PHE A 298 -17.97 17.32 8.13
CA PHE A 298 -18.29 15.91 8.38
C PHE A 298 -17.00 15.12 8.56
N LYS A 299 -16.74 14.66 9.79
CA LYS A 299 -15.46 14.02 10.15
C LYS A 299 -15.45 12.51 9.96
N ASP A 300 -16.59 11.93 9.62
CA ASP A 300 -16.78 10.50 9.38
C ASP A 300 -17.61 10.29 8.10
N ASN A 301 -17.89 9.04 7.74
CA ASN A 301 -18.56 8.71 6.48
C ASN A 301 -19.97 9.31 6.38
N VAL A 302 -20.33 9.81 5.20
CA VAL A 302 -21.63 10.44 4.94
C VAL A 302 -22.39 9.75 3.83
N TYR A 303 -23.69 9.58 4.04
CA TYR A 303 -24.62 8.91 3.13
C TYR A 303 -25.75 9.84 2.77
N ILE A 304 -25.93 10.09 1.48
CA ILE A 304 -26.88 11.05 0.94
C ILE A 304 -27.76 10.33 -0.08
N ASN A 305 -29.04 10.17 0.25
CA ASN A 305 -30.06 9.68 -0.66
C ASN A 305 -30.80 10.84 -1.35
N GLY A 306 -30.02 11.72 -1.97
CA GLY A 306 -30.47 12.95 -2.59
C GLY A 306 -29.28 13.74 -3.11
N ASN A 307 -29.48 15.02 -3.38
CA ASN A 307 -28.46 15.91 -3.90
C ASN A 307 -27.61 16.54 -2.79
N LEU A 308 -26.35 16.81 -3.11
CA LEU A 308 -25.51 17.73 -2.35
C LEU A 308 -25.49 19.07 -3.09
N ASN A 309 -26.25 20.03 -2.58
CA ASN A 309 -26.38 21.37 -3.13
C ASN A 309 -25.58 22.36 -2.27
N ILE A 310 -24.60 23.02 -2.87
CA ILE A 310 -23.73 23.98 -2.18
C ILE A 310 -23.71 25.28 -2.98
N SER A 311 -24.14 26.38 -2.36
CA SER A 311 -24.27 27.69 -3.02
C SER A 311 -23.79 28.85 -2.15
N ASP A 312 -23.70 30.03 -2.75
CA ASP A 312 -23.65 31.33 -2.06
C ASP A 312 -22.56 31.42 -0.98
N GLY A 313 -21.35 30.97 -1.32
CA GLY A 313 -20.17 31.01 -0.46
C GLY A 313 -20.15 29.96 0.65
N ALA A 314 -21.11 29.04 0.68
CA ALA A 314 -21.08 27.92 1.62
C ALA A 314 -19.87 27.01 1.34
N SER A 315 -19.31 26.44 2.41
CA SER A 315 -18.21 25.49 2.36
C SER A 315 -18.59 24.20 3.06
N VAL A 316 -18.34 23.07 2.41
CA VAL A 316 -18.62 21.74 2.97
C VAL A 316 -17.35 20.88 2.90
N THR A 317 -16.96 20.32 4.04
CA THR A 317 -15.77 19.47 4.17
C THR A 317 -16.18 18.07 4.62
N PHE A 318 -15.71 17.05 3.90
CA PHE A 318 -15.85 15.65 4.26
C PHE A 318 -14.47 15.03 4.47
N ASP A 319 -14.11 14.67 5.70
CA ASP A 319 -12.79 14.09 6.01
C ASP A 319 -12.69 12.62 5.57
N ARG A 320 -13.84 11.95 5.45
CA ARG A 320 -13.96 10.53 5.11
C ARG A 320 -14.82 10.34 3.86
N SER A 321 -15.25 9.12 3.60
CA SER A 321 -15.89 8.77 2.34
C SER A 321 -17.34 9.26 2.27
N VAL A 322 -17.79 9.59 1.07
CA VAL A 322 -19.14 10.09 0.80
C VAL A 322 -19.84 9.23 -0.22
N TYR A 323 -21.08 8.87 0.08
CA TYR A 323 -21.94 8.06 -0.78
C TYR A 323 -23.18 8.84 -1.18
N ILE A 324 -23.31 9.13 -2.48
CA ILE A 324 -24.46 9.81 -3.06
C ILE A 324 -25.25 8.79 -3.87
N MET A 325 -26.34 8.29 -3.29
CA MET A 325 -27.11 7.18 -3.85
C MET A 325 -27.92 7.61 -5.06
N ASN A 326 -28.83 8.55 -4.84
CA ASN A 326 -29.87 8.94 -5.79
C ASN A 326 -29.86 10.46 -6.07
N GLY A 327 -28.68 11.05 -6.26
CA GLY A 327 -28.58 12.48 -6.54
C GLY A 327 -27.24 12.94 -7.10
N ASN A 328 -27.13 14.27 -7.21
CA ASN A 328 -26.04 14.97 -7.87
C ASN A 328 -25.22 15.81 -6.89
N LEU A 329 -24.04 16.25 -7.33
CA LEU A 329 -23.27 17.29 -6.66
C LEU A 329 -23.48 18.61 -7.42
N ASN A 330 -24.23 19.53 -6.83
CA ASN A 330 -24.52 20.82 -7.46
C ASN A 330 -23.79 21.94 -6.70
N LEU A 331 -22.90 22.64 -7.40
CA LEU A 331 -22.05 23.71 -6.87
C LEU A 331 -22.38 25.03 -7.58
N HIS A 332 -23.09 25.93 -6.91
CA HIS A 332 -23.51 27.20 -7.48
C HIS A 332 -22.74 28.40 -6.91
N ASN A 333 -22.58 29.45 -7.72
CA ASN A 333 -21.91 30.70 -7.34
C ASN A 333 -20.50 30.44 -6.81
N THR A 334 -20.21 30.85 -5.57
CA THR A 334 -18.92 30.71 -4.89
C THR A 334 -18.90 29.56 -3.87
N GLY A 335 -19.84 28.61 -3.95
CA GLY A 335 -19.85 27.43 -3.09
C GLY A 335 -18.62 26.54 -3.30
N SER A 336 -18.13 25.93 -2.22
CA SER A 336 -16.96 25.03 -2.27
C SER A 336 -17.18 23.72 -1.51
N VAL A 337 -16.57 22.65 -2.01
CA VAL A 337 -16.58 21.35 -1.36
C VAL A 337 -15.21 20.68 -1.37
N TYR A 338 -14.87 20.03 -0.26
CA TYR A 338 -13.65 19.24 -0.10
C TYR A 338 -14.00 17.81 0.31
N PHE A 339 -13.46 16.83 -0.41
CA PHE A 339 -13.59 15.41 -0.13
C PHE A 339 -12.22 14.80 0.16
N GLY A 340 -11.94 14.54 1.45
CA GLY A 340 -10.73 13.86 1.91
C GLY A 340 -10.76 12.35 1.69
N GLY A 341 -11.94 11.73 1.67
CA GLY A 341 -12.14 10.31 1.40
C GLY A 341 -12.68 9.99 0.00
N ASN A 342 -12.98 8.71 -0.24
CA ASN A 342 -13.51 8.25 -1.52
C ASN A 342 -14.96 8.73 -1.72
N VAL A 343 -15.31 9.08 -2.95
CA VAL A 343 -16.66 9.53 -3.32
C VAL A 343 -17.27 8.57 -4.34
N HIS A 344 -18.50 8.16 -4.10
CA HIS A 344 -19.23 7.24 -4.97
C HIS A 344 -20.64 7.79 -5.24
N MET A 345 -20.95 8.02 -6.53
CA MET A 345 -22.20 8.61 -7.02
C MET A 345 -22.95 7.62 -7.93
N GLN A 346 -24.12 7.11 -7.53
CA GLN A 346 -24.69 5.88 -8.11
C GLN A 346 -25.68 6.01 -9.28
N THR A 347 -26.40 7.13 -9.46
CA THR A 347 -27.49 7.18 -10.46
C THR A 347 -27.34 8.26 -11.53
N SER A 348 -26.77 9.42 -11.20
CA SER A 348 -26.75 10.56 -12.13
C SER A 348 -25.67 11.60 -11.83
N GLY A 349 -24.57 11.22 -11.18
CA GLY A 349 -23.60 12.18 -10.62
C GLY A 349 -23.08 13.21 -11.61
N GLN A 350 -23.73 14.37 -11.66
CA GLN A 350 -23.27 15.56 -12.35
C GLN A 350 -22.59 16.47 -11.32
N LEU A 351 -21.51 17.14 -11.71
CA LEU A 351 -20.85 18.20 -10.92
C LEU A 351 -21.27 19.55 -11.52
N ASN A 352 -22.47 20.00 -11.21
CA ASN A 352 -23.05 21.14 -11.89
C ASN A 352 -22.69 22.46 -11.21
N GLY A 353 -21.94 23.31 -11.90
CA GLY A 353 -21.98 24.76 -11.69
C GLY A 353 -20.62 25.44 -11.51
N THR A 354 -20.64 26.68 -11.05
CA THR A 354 -19.50 27.62 -11.11
C THR A 354 -18.62 27.60 -9.87
N GLY A 355 -18.97 26.77 -8.88
CA GLY A 355 -18.20 26.62 -7.64
C GLY A 355 -16.89 25.85 -7.84
N SER A 356 -16.31 25.41 -6.72
CA SER A 356 -15.05 24.64 -6.73
C SER A 356 -15.17 23.36 -5.92
N ALA A 357 -14.75 22.24 -6.50
CA ALA A 357 -14.63 20.97 -5.80
C ALA A 357 -13.17 20.51 -5.71
N THR A 358 -12.79 19.97 -4.57
CA THR A 358 -11.51 19.26 -4.40
C THR A 358 -11.75 17.83 -3.96
N PHE A 359 -11.25 16.87 -4.73
CA PHE A 359 -11.34 15.43 -4.44
C PHE A 359 -9.94 14.89 -4.19
N VAL A 360 -9.61 14.68 -2.92
CA VAL A 360 -8.37 14.00 -2.55
C VAL A 360 -8.54 12.49 -2.71
N GLY A 361 -9.65 11.93 -2.26
CA GLY A 361 -9.95 10.50 -2.49
C GLY A 361 -10.32 10.17 -3.94
N ASN A 362 -10.52 8.87 -4.19
CA ASN A 362 -10.96 8.40 -5.51
C ASN A 362 -12.43 8.73 -5.76
N LEU A 363 -12.80 8.96 -7.01
CA LEU A 363 -14.15 9.32 -7.42
C LEU A 363 -14.72 8.29 -8.39
N TYR A 364 -15.88 7.73 -8.05
CA TYR A 364 -16.69 6.91 -8.95
C TYR A 364 -18.02 7.61 -9.27
N ILE A 365 -18.30 7.76 -10.57
CA ILE A 365 -19.54 8.32 -11.09
C ILE A 365 -20.20 7.28 -11.99
N ASN A 366 -21.35 6.77 -11.58
CA ASN A 366 -22.14 5.81 -12.37
C ASN A 366 -23.06 6.49 -13.40
N SER A 367 -22.62 7.60 -13.99
CA SER A 367 -23.34 8.40 -14.97
C SER A 367 -22.38 9.33 -15.72
N ASP A 368 -22.89 10.37 -16.38
CA ASP A 368 -22.10 11.38 -17.09
C ASP A 368 -21.46 12.38 -16.13
N PHE A 369 -20.16 12.62 -16.30
CA PHE A 369 -19.47 13.74 -15.67
C PHE A 369 -19.74 15.01 -16.49
N ASN A 370 -20.30 16.02 -15.83
CA ASN A 370 -20.50 17.36 -16.39
C ASN A 370 -19.91 18.35 -15.39
N SER A 371 -18.91 19.14 -15.78
CA SER A 371 -18.36 20.22 -14.95
C SER A 371 -18.24 21.54 -15.71
N SER A 372 -18.58 22.64 -15.04
CA SER A 372 -18.37 24.02 -15.50
C SER A 372 -17.60 24.89 -14.50
N GLY A 373 -17.11 24.29 -13.41
CA GLY A 373 -16.48 24.97 -12.28
C GLY A 373 -14.96 25.00 -12.34
N ASN A 374 -14.34 25.23 -11.17
CA ASN A 374 -12.89 25.14 -10.95
C ASN A 374 -12.60 23.93 -10.05
N ASP A 375 -12.40 22.76 -10.65
CA ASP A 375 -12.31 21.49 -9.91
C ASP A 375 -10.90 20.89 -9.92
N LEU A 376 -10.52 20.29 -8.80
CA LEU A 376 -9.27 19.57 -8.59
C LEU A 376 -9.55 18.13 -8.15
N PHE A 377 -8.91 17.17 -8.80
CA PHE A 377 -9.00 15.74 -8.50
C PHE A 377 -7.59 15.18 -8.33
N GLU A 378 -7.20 14.90 -7.08
CA GLU A 378 -5.90 14.30 -6.76
C GLU A 378 -5.96 12.75 -6.86
N GLY A 379 -7.14 12.17 -6.60
CA GLY A 379 -7.41 10.74 -6.72
C GLY A 379 -7.75 10.25 -8.12
N TYR A 380 -7.87 8.94 -8.29
CA TYR A 380 -8.33 8.36 -9.56
C TYR A 380 -9.81 8.67 -9.78
N VAL A 381 -10.21 8.83 -11.05
CA VAL A 381 -11.59 9.13 -11.42
C VAL A 381 -12.11 8.10 -12.42
N PHE A 382 -13.27 7.52 -12.13
CA PHE A 382 -14.00 6.65 -13.04
C PHE A 382 -15.38 7.20 -13.35
N VAL A 383 -15.67 7.36 -14.64
CA VAL A 383 -16.94 7.83 -15.18
C VAL A 383 -17.57 6.72 -16.01
N ASN A 384 -18.69 6.16 -15.54
CA ASN A 384 -19.41 5.10 -16.25
C ASN A 384 -20.23 5.62 -17.45
N GLY A 385 -20.50 6.92 -17.49
CA GLY A 385 -21.09 7.61 -18.64
C GLY A 385 -20.04 8.35 -19.47
N SER A 386 -20.46 9.43 -20.11
CA SER A 386 -19.61 10.33 -20.88
C SER A 386 -18.99 11.42 -20.01
N PHE A 387 -17.83 11.90 -20.42
CA PHE A 387 -17.13 13.01 -19.79
C PHE A 387 -17.35 14.29 -20.60
N ASN A 388 -17.83 15.32 -19.93
CA ASN A 388 -18.01 16.66 -20.49
C ASN A 388 -17.50 17.69 -19.48
N ASN A 389 -16.61 18.58 -19.90
CA ASN A 389 -16.27 19.75 -19.09
C ASN A 389 -16.32 21.03 -19.92
N SER A 390 -16.51 22.15 -19.24
CA SER A 390 -16.45 23.50 -19.81
C SER A 390 -15.72 24.51 -18.92
N GLY A 391 -15.49 24.15 -17.65
CA GLY A 391 -14.73 24.92 -16.67
C GLY A 391 -13.25 24.54 -16.62
N GLN A 392 -12.52 25.06 -15.63
CA GLN A 392 -11.14 24.66 -15.35
C GLN A 392 -11.16 23.38 -14.52
N VAL A 393 -10.46 22.35 -14.98
CA VAL A 393 -10.37 21.07 -14.28
C VAL A 393 -8.94 20.57 -14.27
N THR A 394 -8.48 20.04 -13.14
CA THR A 394 -7.18 19.37 -13.03
C THR A 394 -7.37 17.99 -12.43
N PHE A 395 -6.92 16.98 -13.16
CA PHE A 395 -6.85 15.60 -12.71
C PHE A 395 -5.38 15.25 -12.56
N ASP A 396 -4.94 15.01 -11.33
CA ASP A 396 -3.59 14.55 -11.09
C ASP A 396 -3.47 13.11 -11.54
N ARG A 397 -4.39 12.21 -11.17
CA ARG A 397 -4.32 10.79 -11.55
C ARG A 397 -5.11 10.47 -12.82
N THR A 398 -4.96 9.23 -13.28
CA THR A 398 -5.60 8.73 -14.50
C THR A 398 -7.12 8.79 -14.40
N VAL A 399 -7.75 9.26 -15.48
CA VAL A 399 -9.20 9.32 -15.64
C VAL A 399 -9.66 8.19 -16.55
N TYR A 400 -10.67 7.44 -16.11
CA TYR A 400 -11.29 6.34 -16.84
C TYR A 400 -12.71 6.74 -17.24
N VAL A 401 -13.04 6.62 -18.52
CA VAL A 401 -14.35 7.01 -19.05
C VAL A 401 -14.93 5.89 -19.90
N GLN A 402 -16.04 5.30 -19.46
CA GLN A 402 -16.70 4.23 -20.19
C GLN A 402 -17.44 4.75 -21.44
N GLY A 403 -17.98 5.98 -21.37
CA GLY A 403 -18.66 6.65 -22.47
C GLY A 403 -17.73 7.56 -23.30
N ASN A 404 -18.33 8.54 -23.97
CA ASN A 404 -17.60 9.44 -24.85
C ASN A 404 -16.80 10.49 -24.07
N PHE A 405 -15.75 11.03 -24.67
CA PHE A 405 -14.83 11.95 -24.01
C PHE A 405 -14.80 13.31 -24.73
N PHE A 406 -15.46 14.31 -24.13
CA PHE A 406 -15.64 15.64 -24.71
C PHE A 406 -15.11 16.76 -23.81
N PRO A 407 -13.81 16.77 -23.49
CA PRO A 407 -13.26 17.86 -22.71
C PRO A 407 -13.27 19.16 -23.52
N LYS A 408 -13.53 20.29 -22.84
CA LYS A 408 -13.48 21.63 -23.45
C LYS A 408 -12.57 22.56 -22.65
N GLY A 409 -11.67 23.23 -23.37
CA GLY A 409 -10.90 24.37 -22.86
C GLY A 409 -11.42 25.67 -23.45
N LYS A 410 -12.40 26.32 -22.79
CA LYS A 410 -13.03 27.57 -23.26
C LYS A 410 -12.57 28.76 -22.44
N GLY A 411 -11.39 29.30 -22.78
CA GLY A 411 -10.72 30.31 -21.95
C GLY A 411 -10.22 29.78 -20.60
N THR A 412 -10.32 28.47 -20.36
CA THR A 412 -9.90 27.74 -19.17
C THR A 412 -8.92 26.62 -19.55
N ILE A 413 -8.35 25.96 -18.54
CA ILE A 413 -7.45 24.82 -18.74
C ILE A 413 -8.13 23.55 -18.24
N ALA A 414 -8.16 22.51 -19.07
CA ALA A 414 -8.42 21.14 -18.64
C ALA A 414 -7.09 20.38 -18.65
N ASN A 415 -6.60 20.00 -17.48
CA ASN A 415 -5.32 19.32 -17.31
C ASN A 415 -5.51 17.89 -16.80
N PHE A 416 -5.00 16.91 -17.54
CA PHE A 416 -5.00 15.49 -17.21
C PHE A 416 -3.55 15.05 -17.07
N THR A 417 -3.00 15.17 -15.86
CA THR A 417 -1.55 15.01 -15.61
C THR A 417 -1.08 13.59 -15.90
N HIS A 418 -1.82 12.56 -15.45
CA HIS A 418 -1.48 11.15 -15.66
C HIS A 418 -2.42 10.42 -16.63
N GLY A 419 -2.78 11.11 -17.71
CA GLY A 419 -3.45 10.52 -18.87
C GLY A 419 -4.92 10.14 -18.67
N VAL A 420 -5.52 9.65 -19.76
CA VAL A 420 -6.94 9.32 -19.85
C VAL A 420 -7.13 8.02 -20.62
N VAL A 421 -8.04 7.17 -20.15
CA VAL A 421 -8.44 5.94 -20.83
C VAL A 421 -9.95 5.93 -21.05
N THR A 422 -10.37 5.67 -22.28
CA THR A 422 -11.77 5.84 -22.68
C THR A 422 -12.25 4.68 -23.56
N ALA A 423 -13.47 4.22 -23.31
CA ALA A 423 -14.09 3.07 -24.00
C ALA A 423 -15.32 3.45 -24.84
N GLY A 424 -15.80 4.70 -24.80
CA GLY A 424 -16.88 5.16 -25.67
C GLY A 424 -16.38 5.38 -27.10
N GLY A 425 -17.28 5.40 -28.09
CA GLY A 425 -16.91 5.41 -29.51
C GLY A 425 -16.38 6.74 -30.05
N THR A 426 -16.30 7.79 -29.23
CA THR A 426 -15.79 9.10 -29.66
C THR A 426 -15.06 9.85 -28.55
N ALA A 427 -13.89 10.38 -28.89
CA ALA A 427 -13.17 11.39 -28.14
C ALA A 427 -13.09 12.67 -29.01
N SER A 428 -13.69 13.76 -28.54
CA SER A 428 -13.56 15.05 -29.22
C SER A 428 -13.15 16.18 -28.28
N PRO A 429 -11.85 16.25 -27.92
CA PRO A 429 -11.29 17.38 -27.22
C PRO A 429 -11.43 18.66 -28.06
N SER A 430 -11.95 19.73 -27.46
CA SER A 430 -12.15 21.00 -28.15
C SER A 430 -11.62 22.20 -27.37
N THR A 431 -10.89 23.08 -28.04
CA THR A 431 -10.41 24.33 -27.44
C THR A 431 -10.96 25.53 -28.21
N ASN A 432 -11.29 26.60 -27.49
CA ASN A 432 -11.60 27.90 -28.08
C ASN A 432 -11.19 29.05 -27.16
N GLY A 433 -11.02 30.24 -27.75
CA GLY A 433 -10.38 31.36 -27.06
C GLY A 433 -8.94 31.01 -26.65
N ASN A 434 -8.50 31.49 -25.49
CA ASN A 434 -7.18 31.20 -24.92
C ASN A 434 -7.15 29.92 -24.05
N GLY A 435 -8.14 29.03 -24.20
CA GLY A 435 -8.25 27.81 -23.39
C GLY A 435 -7.38 26.67 -23.90
N LYS A 436 -6.97 25.78 -22.99
CA LYS A 436 -6.03 24.67 -23.28
C LYS A 436 -6.55 23.34 -22.77
N ILE A 437 -6.18 22.26 -23.45
CA ILE A 437 -6.34 20.88 -22.97
C ILE A 437 -4.96 20.25 -22.95
N LEU A 438 -4.55 19.70 -21.81
CA LEU A 438 -3.25 19.05 -21.62
C LEU A 438 -3.48 17.63 -21.14
N ILE A 439 -2.95 16.64 -21.85
CA ILE A 439 -3.03 15.23 -21.48
C ILE A 439 -1.61 14.67 -21.40
N GLY A 440 -1.13 14.39 -20.20
CA GLY A 440 0.19 13.80 -19.94
C GLY A 440 0.19 12.27 -20.09
N PRO A 441 1.36 11.62 -19.95
CA PRO A 441 1.47 10.17 -19.97
C PRO A 441 0.82 9.54 -18.74
N ILE A 442 0.11 8.44 -18.96
CA ILE A 442 -0.29 7.49 -17.93
C ILE A 442 0.99 7.00 -17.27
N GLN A 443 1.08 7.24 -15.97
CA GLN A 443 2.13 6.70 -15.12
C GLN A 443 1.52 5.59 -14.28
N SER A 444 2.31 4.57 -13.95
CA SER A 444 1.93 3.65 -12.89
C SER A 444 1.74 4.48 -11.62
N GLY A 445 0.52 4.52 -11.10
CA GLY A 445 0.41 4.65 -9.65
C GLY A 445 1.20 3.51 -9.05
N GLY A 446 2.02 3.79 -8.05
CA GLY A 446 2.94 2.80 -7.49
C GLY A 446 2.26 1.45 -7.25
N ASN A 447 2.67 0.46 -8.06
CA ASN A 447 2.49 -0.99 -7.99
C ASN A 447 1.16 -1.55 -7.45
N ASP A 448 0.30 -1.91 -8.41
CA ASP A 448 -1.05 -2.44 -8.25
C ASP A 448 -1.14 -3.96 -8.49
N SER A 449 -0.27 -4.74 -7.85
CA SER A 449 -0.41 -6.20 -7.76
C SER A 449 -0.76 -6.58 -6.33
N GLY A 450 -1.75 -7.47 -6.15
CA GLY A 450 -2.12 -8.07 -4.86
C GLY A 450 -1.04 -8.97 -4.23
N SER A 451 0.23 -8.70 -4.52
CA SER A 451 1.37 -9.11 -3.72
C SER A 451 1.35 -8.35 -2.39
N ASP A 452 1.85 -8.98 -1.33
CA ASP A 452 2.09 -8.30 -0.06
C ASP A 452 2.82 -6.97 -0.32
N PRO A 453 2.37 -5.85 0.30
CA PRO A 453 2.94 -4.52 0.08
C PRO A 453 4.42 -4.45 0.46
N VAL A 454 4.88 -5.41 1.25
CA VAL A 454 6.31 -5.68 1.45
C VAL A 454 6.58 -7.13 1.08
N THR A 455 7.50 -7.35 0.13
CA THR A 455 8.02 -8.69 -0.17
C THR A 455 9.49 -8.77 0.20
N VAL A 456 9.93 -9.95 0.65
CA VAL A 456 11.34 -10.21 0.97
C VAL A 456 11.86 -11.36 0.14
N THR A 457 12.94 -11.10 -0.59
CA THR A 457 13.61 -12.10 -1.43
C THR A 457 15.01 -12.37 -0.89
N THR A 458 15.38 -13.64 -0.84
CA THR A 458 16.77 -14.05 -0.56
C THR A 458 17.49 -14.24 -1.89
N ILE A 459 18.55 -13.48 -2.15
CA ILE A 459 19.21 -13.51 -3.47
C ILE A 459 20.51 -14.32 -3.47
N ASN A 460 21.23 -14.40 -2.34
CA ASN A 460 22.49 -15.14 -2.22
C ASN A 460 22.67 -15.67 -0.80
N THR A 461 23.17 -16.90 -0.66
CA THR A 461 23.63 -17.49 0.60
C THR A 461 25.03 -18.06 0.38
N ASN A 462 26.02 -17.59 1.14
CA ASN A 462 27.40 -18.04 1.04
C ASN A 462 27.87 -18.67 2.36
N TYR A 463 28.57 -19.79 2.27
CA TYR A 463 29.17 -20.50 3.40
C TYR A 463 30.68 -20.26 3.38
N GLN A 464 31.26 -19.83 4.50
CA GLN A 464 32.69 -19.54 4.66
C GLN A 464 33.38 -20.50 5.64
#